data_AF-A0A7S1H904-F1
#
_entry.id   AF-A0A7S1H904-F1
#
_cell.length_a   1.000
_cell.length_b   1.000
_cell.length_c   1.000
_cell.angle_alpha   90.00
_cell.angle_beta   90.00
_cell.angle_gamma   90.00
#
_symmetry.space_group_name_H-M   'P 1'
#
loop_
_entity.id
_entity.type
_entity.pdbx_description
1 polymer ?
#
loop_
_entity_poly.entity_id
_entity_poly.type
_entity_poly.pdbx_seq_one_letter_code
_entity_poly.pdbx_strand_id
1 'polypeptide(L)'
;FRQPCLGFTEEFDSTCEPCTIGSCPAGFYRPLCPAASPPPANPPCVACRLWCGVGRQAVGCDGSTSFDDTVCEGCNGTCPSHQYISGGCDAISPAPICSDCSTSCAAGQYISAACTAVLDTQCSPCKTKCDPGYFLSGTCDGSATEDTTQCLPCRSQCGVGEYRAKQCLGSETEDVSTCLSCRTACFEGQYMSGDCSNGTSSADIECIPCSVCGPGTYTTGGSCDGNGRSDNVTCVPCTSNCSAGQYLDGFCSGDGRYDSVSCTDCRTTCAVGQYIFGSCSGLDAFDTTYCPQCAVVDTCPEGQYVANKCTGTTTSDTAACVDCAVQNCSAGFYIENGCVGTTSQDSAVCTQCAAGGCSAGQFRPTCNGSTYTNPECEFCTIGSCPPGHYRATCDGSGSE
;
A
#
# COMPACT_ATOMS: atom_id res chain seq x y z
N PHE A 1 -42.25 -76.73 -86.13
CA PHE A 1 -42.63 -77.16 -87.49
C PHE A 1 -41.38 -77.56 -88.25
N ARG A 2 -41.23 -78.86 -88.56
CA ARG A 2 -40.18 -79.35 -89.46
C ARG A 2 -40.61 -79.08 -90.90
N GLN A 3 -39.68 -78.65 -91.76
CA GLN A 3 -39.68 -79.03 -93.17
C GLN A 3 -38.23 -79.23 -93.65
N PRO A 4 -37.94 -80.23 -94.52
CA PRO A 4 -36.62 -80.84 -94.63
C PRO A 4 -35.91 -80.60 -95.98
N CYS A 5 -34.58 -80.80 -95.92
CA CYS A 5 -33.62 -81.38 -96.87
C CYS A 5 -33.58 -80.92 -98.34
N LEU A 6 -32.34 -80.74 -98.84
CA LEU A 6 -31.72 -81.17 -100.11
C LEU A 6 -30.36 -80.43 -100.15
N GLY A 7 -29.18 -81.05 -100.07
CA GLY A 7 -28.68 -82.23 -100.74
C GLY A 7 -27.81 -81.78 -101.91
N PHE A 8 -26.49 -81.65 -101.73
CA PHE A 8 -25.49 -81.75 -102.81
C PHE A 8 -24.10 -82.03 -102.23
N THR A 9 -23.32 -82.71 -103.06
CA THR A 9 -22.11 -83.49 -102.83
C THR A 9 -20.84 -82.68 -103.08
N GLU A 10 -19.73 -83.24 -102.58
CA GLU A 10 -18.33 -83.05 -102.98
C GLU A 10 -17.48 -81.95 -102.31
N GLU A 11 -16.26 -82.38 -102.03
CA GLU A 11 -15.25 -81.88 -101.10
C GLU A 11 -14.70 -80.49 -101.46
N PHE A 12 -14.75 -79.56 -100.50
CA PHE A 12 -13.79 -78.47 -100.39
C PHE A 12 -13.34 -78.35 -98.93
N ASP A 13 -12.13 -78.85 -98.69
CA ASP A 13 -11.33 -78.58 -97.50
C ASP A 13 -11.05 -77.07 -97.42
N SER A 14 -11.72 -76.39 -96.49
CA SER A 14 -11.39 -75.02 -96.08
C SER A 14 -11.55 -74.93 -94.57
N THR A 15 -10.40 -74.93 -93.91
CA THR A 15 -10.20 -74.76 -92.48
C THR A 15 -10.86 -73.47 -91.99
N CYS A 16 -12.06 -73.58 -91.40
CA CYS A 16 -12.57 -72.55 -90.50
C CYS A 16 -11.90 -72.75 -89.13
N GLU A 17 -10.91 -71.92 -88.79
CA GLU A 17 -10.45 -71.86 -87.40
C GLU A 17 -11.59 -71.36 -86.51
N PRO A 18 -11.87 -72.02 -85.37
CA PRO A 18 -12.86 -71.55 -84.42
C PRO A 18 -12.42 -70.21 -83.81
N CYS A 19 -13.37 -69.30 -83.59
CA CYS A 19 -13.16 -68.13 -82.74
C CYS A 19 -12.58 -68.58 -81.39
N THR A 20 -11.29 -68.33 -81.17
CA THR A 20 -10.65 -68.57 -79.88
C THR A 20 -11.07 -67.45 -78.93
N ILE A 21 -11.86 -67.83 -77.92
CA ILE A 21 -12.34 -66.94 -76.86
C ILE A 21 -11.15 -66.65 -75.94
N GLY A 22 -10.47 -65.52 -76.17
CA GLY A 22 -9.47 -65.02 -75.23
C GLY A 22 -10.13 -64.36 -74.02
N SER A 23 -9.63 -64.63 -72.83
CA SER A 23 -10.00 -63.94 -71.58
C SER A 23 -9.77 -62.43 -71.68
N CYS A 24 -10.74 -61.63 -71.22
CA CYS A 24 -10.58 -60.18 -71.09
C CYS A 24 -9.96 -59.80 -69.73
N PRO A 25 -9.26 -58.66 -69.62
CA PRO A 25 -8.85 -58.12 -68.32
C PRO A 25 -10.06 -57.83 -67.42
N ALA A 26 -9.86 -57.85 -66.09
CA ALA A 26 -10.89 -57.45 -65.13
C ALA A 26 -11.49 -56.07 -65.48
N GLY A 27 -12.81 -55.94 -65.38
CA GLY A 27 -13.54 -54.73 -65.78
C GLY A 27 -14.04 -54.72 -67.24
N PHE A 28 -13.80 -55.78 -68.02
CA PHE A 28 -14.28 -55.92 -69.39
C PHE A 28 -14.88 -57.31 -69.67
N TYR A 29 -15.91 -57.37 -70.50
CA TYR A 29 -16.53 -58.60 -71.00
C TYR A 29 -16.48 -58.64 -72.54
N ARG A 30 -16.59 -59.83 -73.16
CA ARG A 30 -16.56 -59.96 -74.63
C ARG A 30 -17.96 -60.33 -75.15
N PRO A 31 -18.59 -59.51 -76.02
CA PRO A 31 -19.89 -59.85 -76.60
C PRO A 31 -19.83 -61.11 -77.47
N LEU A 32 -20.95 -61.83 -77.59
CA LEU A 32 -21.07 -62.99 -78.47
C LEU A 32 -20.75 -62.62 -79.93
N CYS A 33 -19.99 -63.48 -80.62
CA CYS A 33 -19.64 -63.26 -82.02
C CYS A 33 -20.91 -63.18 -82.89
N PRO A 34 -21.07 -62.14 -83.73
CA PRO A 34 -22.21 -62.04 -84.62
C PRO A 34 -22.17 -63.18 -85.65
N ALA A 35 -23.29 -63.85 -85.85
CA ALA A 35 -23.43 -64.91 -86.85
C ALA A 35 -23.46 -64.31 -88.27
N ALA A 36 -22.29 -64.00 -88.82
CA ALA A 36 -22.11 -63.56 -90.20
C ALA A 36 -21.01 -64.40 -90.88
N SER A 37 -21.20 -64.75 -92.16
CA SER A 37 -20.23 -65.47 -92.98
C SER A 37 -19.72 -64.55 -94.11
N PRO A 38 -18.40 -64.32 -94.25
CA PRO A 38 -17.31 -64.83 -93.39
C PRO A 38 -17.27 -64.11 -92.02
N PRO A 39 -16.77 -64.76 -90.95
CA PRO A 39 -16.73 -64.16 -89.62
C PRO A 39 -15.79 -62.93 -89.61
N PRO A 40 -16.24 -61.76 -89.14
CA PRO A 40 -15.32 -60.67 -88.82
C PRO A 40 -14.45 -61.07 -87.62
N ALA A 41 -13.26 -60.45 -87.51
CA ALA A 41 -12.32 -60.63 -86.42
C ALA A 41 -12.99 -60.55 -85.03
N ASN A 42 -12.46 -61.31 -84.07
CA ASN A 42 -12.93 -61.41 -82.67
C ASN A 42 -13.42 -60.05 -82.12
N PRO A 43 -14.67 -59.93 -81.61
CA PRO A 43 -15.22 -58.67 -81.12
C PRO A 43 -14.40 -58.13 -79.94
N PRO A 44 -14.07 -56.83 -79.88
CA PRO A 44 -13.24 -56.27 -78.82
C PRO A 44 -13.89 -56.46 -77.44
N CYS A 45 -13.06 -56.55 -76.40
CA CYS A 45 -13.54 -56.51 -75.01
C CYS A 45 -14.27 -55.17 -74.79
N VAL A 46 -15.50 -55.23 -74.30
CA VAL A 46 -16.34 -54.08 -73.95
C VAL A 46 -16.24 -53.84 -72.45
N ALA A 47 -16.10 -52.59 -72.04
CA ALA A 47 -16.05 -52.25 -70.63
C ALA A 47 -17.38 -52.62 -69.95
N CYS A 48 -17.30 -53.30 -68.80
CA CYS A 48 -18.47 -53.59 -68.01
C CYS A 48 -19.16 -52.31 -67.56
N ARG A 49 -20.48 -52.37 -67.38
CA ARG A 49 -21.20 -51.29 -66.72
C ARG A 49 -20.87 -51.31 -65.23
N LEU A 50 -19.91 -50.50 -64.80
CA LEU A 50 -19.44 -50.42 -63.42
C LEU A 50 -20.37 -49.63 -62.49
N TRP A 51 -21.54 -49.19 -62.96
CA TRP A 51 -22.44 -48.36 -62.17
C TRP A 51 -23.81 -48.99 -62.00
N CYS A 52 -24.04 -49.54 -60.79
CA CYS A 52 -25.28 -50.18 -60.37
C CYS A 52 -26.27 -49.23 -59.67
N GLY A 53 -25.90 -47.95 -59.50
CA GLY A 53 -26.64 -47.01 -58.67
C GLY A 53 -26.46 -47.25 -57.17
N VAL A 54 -26.95 -46.32 -56.34
CA VAL A 54 -26.84 -46.38 -54.88
C VAL A 54 -27.69 -47.54 -54.33
N GLY A 55 -27.14 -48.35 -53.42
CA GLY A 55 -27.84 -49.46 -52.77
C GLY A 55 -27.79 -50.79 -53.52
N ARG A 56 -26.96 -50.90 -54.56
CA ARG A 56 -26.73 -52.13 -55.31
C ARG A 56 -25.24 -52.41 -55.52
N GLN A 57 -24.86 -53.67 -55.41
CA GLN A 57 -23.49 -54.15 -55.66
C GLN A 57 -23.37 -54.81 -57.03
N ALA A 58 -22.20 -54.67 -57.66
CA ALA A 58 -21.85 -55.26 -58.94
C ALA A 58 -21.33 -56.69 -58.74
N VAL A 59 -22.03 -57.70 -59.27
CA VAL A 59 -21.63 -59.11 -59.24
C VAL A 59 -21.41 -59.59 -60.68
N GLY A 60 -20.33 -60.34 -60.94
CA GLY A 60 -20.10 -61.05 -62.22
C GLY A 60 -19.10 -60.46 -63.21
N CYS A 61 -18.56 -59.25 -63.01
CA CYS A 61 -17.50 -58.69 -63.88
C CYS A 61 -16.07 -58.95 -63.31
N ASP A 62 -15.75 -60.22 -63.05
CA ASP A 62 -14.42 -60.65 -62.56
C ASP A 62 -13.48 -61.16 -63.67
N GLY A 63 -13.95 -61.15 -64.93
CA GLY A 63 -13.20 -61.62 -66.10
C GLY A 63 -13.15 -63.15 -66.26
N SER A 64 -13.85 -63.92 -65.41
CA SER A 64 -13.79 -65.39 -65.40
C SER A 64 -14.92 -66.07 -66.19
N THR A 65 -16.08 -65.42 -66.35
CA THR A 65 -17.23 -65.93 -67.12
C THR A 65 -17.50 -65.08 -68.34
N SER A 66 -17.25 -65.61 -69.54
CA SER A 66 -17.09 -64.83 -70.77
C SER A 66 -18.36 -64.26 -71.41
N PHE A 67 -19.49 -64.12 -70.70
CA PHE A 67 -20.76 -63.69 -71.31
C PHE A 67 -21.66 -62.76 -70.49
N ASP A 68 -21.40 -62.51 -69.20
CA ASP A 68 -22.31 -61.71 -68.37
C ASP A 68 -21.75 -60.30 -68.10
N ASP A 69 -22.55 -59.28 -68.43
CA ASP A 69 -22.38 -57.89 -67.95
C ASP A 69 -22.69 -57.82 -66.45
N THR A 70 -22.32 -56.73 -65.79
CA THR A 70 -22.52 -56.54 -64.35
C THR A 70 -23.97 -56.79 -63.91
N VAL A 71 -24.18 -57.78 -63.03
CA VAL A 71 -25.48 -57.98 -62.36
C VAL A 71 -25.51 -57.12 -61.10
N CYS A 72 -26.48 -56.21 -61.03
CA CYS A 72 -26.65 -55.30 -59.89
C CYS A 72 -27.61 -55.89 -58.85
N GLU A 73 -27.07 -56.49 -57.81
CA GLU A 73 -27.85 -57.04 -56.69
C GLU A 73 -28.10 -56.00 -55.61
N GLY A 74 -29.29 -56.03 -55.00
CA GLY A 74 -29.61 -55.15 -53.88
C GLY A 74 -28.83 -55.54 -52.64
N CYS A 75 -28.23 -54.57 -51.96
CA CYS A 75 -27.70 -54.75 -50.62
C CYS A 75 -28.86 -54.94 -49.63
N ASN A 76 -29.39 -56.15 -49.50
CA ASN A 76 -30.41 -56.46 -48.51
C ASN A 76 -29.87 -57.44 -47.48
N GLY A 77 -28.84 -57.00 -46.75
CA GLY A 77 -28.25 -57.75 -45.65
C GLY A 77 -28.90 -57.33 -44.34
N THR A 78 -29.73 -58.18 -43.74
CA THR A 78 -30.01 -58.09 -42.31
C THR A 78 -28.92 -58.85 -41.56
N CYS A 79 -28.11 -58.15 -40.76
CA CYS A 79 -27.13 -58.83 -39.91
C CYS A 79 -27.81 -59.56 -38.73
N PRO A 80 -27.22 -60.65 -38.22
CA PRO A 80 -27.64 -61.29 -36.98
C PRO A 80 -27.64 -60.32 -35.78
N SER A 81 -28.35 -60.69 -34.71
CA SER A 81 -28.34 -59.92 -33.45
C SER A 81 -26.91 -59.70 -32.94
N HIS A 82 -26.59 -58.49 -32.46
CA HIS A 82 -25.26 -58.05 -32.02
C HIS A 82 -24.22 -57.83 -33.15
N GLN A 83 -24.68 -57.66 -34.38
CA GLN A 83 -23.84 -57.25 -35.50
C GLN A 83 -24.46 -56.10 -36.30
N TYR A 84 -23.61 -55.29 -36.94
CA TYR A 84 -24.01 -54.20 -37.81
C TYR A 84 -23.32 -54.31 -39.17
N ILE A 85 -23.96 -53.77 -40.21
CA ILE A 85 -23.36 -53.68 -41.53
C ILE A 85 -22.21 -52.66 -41.50
N SER A 86 -21.01 -53.14 -41.83
CA SER A 86 -19.81 -52.32 -41.99
C SER A 86 -19.34 -52.34 -43.45
N GLY A 87 -18.96 -51.18 -43.98
CA GLY A 87 -18.61 -50.99 -45.39
C GLY A 87 -19.69 -50.24 -46.18
N GLY A 88 -19.30 -49.66 -47.31
CA GLY A 88 -20.19 -48.92 -48.21
C GLY A 88 -20.98 -49.85 -49.13
N CYS A 89 -22.28 -49.59 -49.30
CA CYS A 89 -23.08 -50.18 -50.38
C CYS A 89 -23.02 -49.29 -51.63
N ASP A 90 -21.82 -49.19 -52.18
CA ASP A 90 -21.54 -48.47 -53.41
C ASP A 90 -20.88 -49.38 -54.46
N ALA A 91 -20.84 -48.90 -55.70
CA ALA A 91 -20.47 -49.69 -56.87
C ALA A 91 -18.98 -50.07 -56.95
N ILE A 92 -18.16 -49.65 -55.98
CA ILE A 92 -16.69 -49.81 -55.97
C ILE A 92 -16.17 -50.42 -54.67
N SER A 93 -16.98 -50.45 -53.61
CA SER A 93 -16.62 -51.07 -52.33
C SER A 93 -16.87 -52.59 -52.34
N PRO A 94 -16.07 -53.38 -51.61
CA PRO A 94 -16.38 -54.78 -51.36
C PRO A 94 -17.72 -54.91 -50.64
N ALA A 95 -18.37 -56.07 -50.81
CA ALA A 95 -19.67 -56.35 -50.22
C ALA A 95 -19.68 -56.01 -48.72
N PRO A 96 -20.76 -55.39 -48.21
CA PRO A 96 -20.90 -55.10 -46.78
C PRO A 96 -20.72 -56.38 -45.96
N ILE A 97 -19.88 -56.32 -44.92
CA ILE A 97 -19.70 -57.41 -43.96
C ILE A 97 -20.38 -57.06 -42.64
N CYS A 98 -20.96 -58.07 -41.98
CA CYS A 98 -21.44 -57.91 -40.62
C CYS A 98 -20.25 -57.87 -39.67
N SER A 99 -20.11 -56.78 -38.93
CA SER A 99 -19.12 -56.60 -37.87
C SER A 99 -19.78 -56.69 -36.51
N ASP A 100 -19.05 -57.22 -35.52
CA ASP A 100 -19.53 -57.31 -34.14
C ASP A 100 -19.69 -55.92 -33.53
N CYS A 101 -20.78 -55.73 -32.78
CA CYS A 101 -21.03 -54.48 -32.08
C CYS A 101 -20.03 -54.27 -30.93
N SER A 102 -19.59 -53.03 -30.76
CA SER A 102 -18.81 -52.61 -29.58
C SER A 102 -19.65 -52.79 -28.31
N THR A 103 -19.11 -53.49 -27.31
CA THR A 103 -19.82 -53.80 -26.04
C THR A 103 -19.70 -52.69 -25.00
N SER A 104 -18.71 -51.79 -25.15
CA SER A 104 -18.48 -50.64 -24.29
C SER A 104 -17.82 -49.51 -25.07
N CYS A 105 -17.99 -48.29 -24.58
CA CYS A 105 -17.27 -47.11 -25.05
C CYS A 105 -15.89 -46.99 -24.38
N ALA A 106 -15.07 -46.04 -24.84
CA ALA A 106 -13.82 -45.70 -24.16
C ALA A 106 -14.08 -45.01 -22.81
N ALA A 107 -13.09 -45.03 -21.90
CA ALA A 107 -13.16 -44.27 -20.65
C ALA A 107 -13.42 -42.78 -20.94
N GLY A 108 -14.34 -42.16 -20.19
CA GLY A 108 -14.82 -40.80 -20.44
C GLY A 108 -15.98 -40.69 -21.44
N GLN A 109 -16.54 -41.81 -21.90
CA GLN A 109 -17.75 -41.86 -22.73
C GLN A 109 -18.80 -42.81 -22.15
N TYR A 110 -20.05 -42.63 -22.54
CA TYR A 110 -21.16 -43.54 -22.26
C TYR A 110 -21.85 -43.97 -23.56
N ILE A 111 -22.59 -45.08 -23.51
CA ILE A 111 -23.36 -45.61 -24.63
C ILE A 111 -24.60 -44.75 -24.83
N SER A 112 -24.59 -43.88 -25.85
CA SER A 112 -25.71 -43.00 -26.16
C SER A 112 -26.74 -43.63 -27.10
N ALA A 113 -26.34 -44.63 -27.87
CA ALA A 113 -27.26 -45.46 -28.64
C ALA A 113 -26.74 -46.90 -28.71
N ALA A 114 -27.63 -47.86 -28.45
CA ALA A 114 -27.31 -49.26 -28.64
C ALA A 114 -27.05 -49.58 -30.11
N CYS A 115 -26.20 -50.56 -30.37
CA CYS A 115 -25.94 -51.07 -31.71
C CYS A 115 -27.24 -51.48 -32.44
N THR A 116 -27.29 -51.21 -33.74
CA THR A 116 -28.39 -51.57 -34.63
C THR A 116 -27.86 -52.36 -35.83
N ALA A 117 -28.74 -52.92 -36.66
CA ALA A 117 -28.32 -53.68 -37.84
C ALA A 117 -27.47 -52.88 -38.85
N VAL A 118 -27.43 -51.54 -38.77
CA VAL A 118 -26.76 -50.65 -39.73
C VAL A 118 -25.72 -49.72 -39.09
N LEU A 119 -25.66 -49.65 -37.77
CA LEU A 119 -24.77 -48.75 -37.02
C LEU A 119 -24.24 -49.47 -35.78
N ASP A 120 -22.94 -49.33 -35.51
CA ASP A 120 -22.34 -49.76 -34.25
C ASP A 120 -22.91 -48.98 -33.05
N THR A 121 -22.59 -49.46 -31.84
CA THR A 121 -22.81 -48.73 -30.59
C THR A 121 -22.27 -47.31 -30.70
N GLN A 122 -23.14 -46.34 -30.45
CA GLN A 122 -22.75 -44.93 -30.46
C GLN A 122 -22.35 -44.50 -29.06
N CYS A 123 -21.23 -43.78 -29.00
CA CYS A 123 -20.65 -43.26 -27.77
C CYS A 123 -20.80 -41.76 -27.69
N SER A 124 -21.05 -41.23 -26.50
CA SER A 124 -21.07 -39.79 -26.23
C SER A 124 -20.21 -39.45 -25.03
N PRO A 125 -19.56 -38.28 -25.02
CA PRO A 125 -18.67 -37.89 -23.93
C PRO A 125 -19.46 -37.67 -22.64
N CYS A 126 -18.91 -38.15 -21.53
CA CYS A 126 -19.40 -37.80 -20.20
C CYS A 126 -19.01 -36.37 -19.83
N LYS A 127 -19.72 -35.80 -18.86
CA LYS A 127 -19.37 -34.52 -18.28
C LYS A 127 -18.01 -34.62 -17.57
N THR A 128 -17.14 -33.67 -17.91
CA THR A 128 -15.76 -33.60 -17.38
C THR A 128 -15.54 -32.41 -16.45
N LYS A 129 -16.53 -31.51 -16.35
CA LYS A 129 -16.45 -30.29 -15.56
C LYS A 129 -17.83 -29.83 -15.10
N CYS A 130 -17.89 -29.28 -13.90
CA CYS A 130 -19.04 -28.62 -13.32
C CYS A 130 -18.85 -27.09 -13.27
N ASP A 131 -19.94 -26.37 -12.98
CA ASP A 131 -19.86 -24.93 -12.70
C ASP A 131 -19.16 -24.67 -11.36
N PRO A 132 -18.57 -23.47 -11.15
CA PRO A 132 -18.01 -23.08 -9.86
C PRO A 132 -19.00 -23.28 -8.71
N GLY A 133 -18.53 -23.82 -7.58
CA GLY A 133 -19.36 -24.19 -6.43
C GLY A 133 -19.83 -25.65 -6.40
N TYR A 134 -19.46 -26.44 -7.40
CA TYR A 134 -19.76 -27.88 -7.48
C TYR A 134 -18.47 -28.70 -7.68
N PHE A 135 -18.53 -30.00 -7.35
CA PHE A 135 -17.50 -30.99 -7.68
C PHE A 135 -18.10 -32.13 -8.50
N LEU A 136 -17.28 -32.78 -9.33
CA LEU A 136 -17.69 -33.87 -10.21
C LEU A 136 -17.64 -35.20 -9.47
N SER A 137 -18.80 -35.81 -9.22
CA SER A 137 -18.91 -37.12 -8.57
C SER A 137 -19.39 -38.18 -9.57
N GLY A 138 -18.97 -39.44 -9.36
CA GLY A 138 -19.33 -40.57 -10.19
C GLY A 138 -18.19 -41.04 -11.09
N THR A 139 -18.44 -42.12 -11.84
CA THR A 139 -17.45 -42.77 -12.71
C THR A 139 -18.02 -42.98 -14.10
N CYS A 140 -17.26 -42.65 -15.14
CA CYS A 140 -17.63 -42.89 -16.53
C CYS A 140 -16.60 -43.81 -17.19
N ASP A 141 -16.88 -45.11 -17.11
CA ASP A 141 -15.96 -46.18 -17.50
C ASP A 141 -16.22 -46.75 -18.90
N GLY A 142 -17.23 -46.24 -19.63
CA GLY A 142 -17.62 -46.75 -20.94
C GLY A 142 -18.77 -47.75 -20.95
N SER A 143 -19.21 -48.22 -19.77
CA SER A 143 -20.23 -49.29 -19.67
C SER A 143 -21.67 -48.78 -19.49
N ALA A 144 -21.83 -47.56 -19.01
CA ALA A 144 -23.13 -46.97 -18.73
C ALA A 144 -23.88 -46.56 -20.01
N THR A 145 -25.22 -46.61 -19.98
CA THR A 145 -26.09 -46.15 -21.07
C THR A 145 -26.53 -44.70 -20.93
N GLU A 146 -26.00 -44.00 -19.94
CA GLU A 146 -26.22 -42.59 -19.65
C GLU A 146 -24.99 -42.00 -18.97
N ASP A 147 -24.91 -40.66 -18.93
CA ASP A 147 -23.85 -39.98 -18.18
C ASP A 147 -24.09 -40.12 -16.68
N THR A 148 -23.31 -40.99 -16.04
CA THR A 148 -23.33 -41.26 -14.60
C THR A 148 -22.57 -40.21 -13.78
N THR A 149 -21.90 -39.25 -14.43
CA THR A 149 -21.22 -38.17 -13.72
C THR A 149 -22.19 -37.07 -13.33
N GLN A 150 -22.11 -36.63 -12.08
CA GLN A 150 -23.02 -35.66 -11.48
C GLN A 150 -22.25 -34.52 -10.83
N CYS A 151 -22.81 -33.33 -10.89
CA CYS A 151 -22.27 -32.16 -10.19
C CYS A 151 -22.93 -32.07 -8.82
N LEU A 152 -22.16 -32.37 -7.77
CA LEU A 152 -22.63 -32.25 -6.39
C LEU A 152 -22.19 -30.89 -5.82
N PRO A 153 -23.05 -30.20 -5.07
CA PRO A 153 -22.71 -28.91 -4.51
C PRO A 153 -21.60 -29.07 -3.47
N CYS A 154 -20.63 -28.17 -3.51
CA CYS A 154 -19.64 -28.05 -2.45
C CYS A 154 -20.21 -27.34 -1.23
N ARG A 155 -19.55 -27.47 -0.08
CA ARG A 155 -19.93 -26.75 1.14
C ARG A 155 -20.05 -25.24 0.87
N SER A 156 -21.28 -24.74 0.97
CA SER A 156 -21.63 -23.36 0.68
C SER A 156 -21.58 -22.43 1.90
N GLN A 157 -21.47 -22.99 3.12
CA GLN A 157 -21.43 -22.27 4.39
C GLN A 157 -20.46 -22.93 5.37
N CYS A 158 -19.68 -22.11 6.08
CA CYS A 158 -18.85 -22.50 7.21
C CYS A 158 -19.56 -22.23 8.54
N GLY A 159 -18.95 -22.64 9.66
CA GLY A 159 -19.48 -22.33 10.99
C GLY A 159 -19.47 -20.82 11.30
N VAL A 160 -20.18 -20.44 12.36
CA VAL A 160 -20.08 -19.08 12.92
C VAL A 160 -18.64 -18.84 13.36
N GLY A 161 -18.06 -17.69 12.95
CA GLY A 161 -16.65 -17.38 13.22
C GLY A 161 -15.65 -18.09 12.31
N GLU A 162 -16.10 -18.64 11.17
CA GLU A 162 -15.23 -19.18 10.12
C GLU A 162 -15.49 -18.50 8.77
N TYR A 163 -14.47 -18.51 7.90
CA TYR A 163 -14.58 -18.13 6.50
C TYR A 163 -14.15 -19.27 5.58
N ARG A 164 -14.61 -19.20 4.34
CA ARG A 164 -14.33 -20.19 3.31
C ARG A 164 -13.02 -19.85 2.60
N ALA A 165 -11.95 -20.50 3.01
CA ALA A 165 -10.60 -20.29 2.49
C ALA A 165 -10.38 -20.91 1.11
N LYS A 166 -11.12 -21.97 0.78
CA LYS A 166 -11.08 -22.62 -0.54
C LYS A 166 -12.48 -22.94 -1.03
N GLN A 167 -12.69 -22.80 -2.34
CA GLN A 167 -13.94 -23.10 -3.03
C GLN A 167 -13.67 -24.05 -4.19
N CYS A 168 -14.67 -24.84 -4.56
CA CYS A 168 -14.60 -25.69 -5.74
C CYS A 168 -14.68 -24.88 -7.03
N LEU A 169 -13.77 -25.18 -7.95
CA LEU A 169 -13.69 -24.56 -9.28
C LEU A 169 -14.44 -25.38 -10.35
N GLY A 170 -14.99 -26.54 -9.98
CA GLY A 170 -15.77 -27.41 -10.86
C GLY A 170 -14.97 -28.53 -11.51
N SER A 171 -13.66 -28.63 -11.23
CA SER A 171 -12.76 -29.65 -11.79
C SER A 171 -12.38 -30.73 -10.78
N GLU A 172 -12.72 -30.53 -9.52
CA GLU A 172 -12.42 -31.44 -8.42
C GLU A 172 -13.39 -32.62 -8.41
N THR A 173 -12.95 -33.78 -7.90
CA THR A 173 -13.77 -34.99 -7.80
C THR A 173 -14.38 -35.20 -6.40
N GLU A 174 -14.06 -34.31 -5.47
CA GLU A 174 -14.51 -34.33 -4.08
C GLU A 174 -14.71 -32.88 -3.59
N ASP A 175 -15.43 -32.69 -2.48
CA ASP A 175 -15.57 -31.37 -1.87
C ASP A 175 -14.23 -30.92 -1.24
N VAL A 176 -13.54 -30.01 -1.94
CA VAL A 176 -12.27 -29.42 -1.48
C VAL A 176 -12.46 -28.16 -0.63
N SER A 177 -13.71 -27.80 -0.29
CA SER A 177 -13.99 -26.57 0.43
C SER A 177 -13.42 -26.64 1.84
N THR A 178 -12.59 -25.66 2.19
CA THR A 178 -12.00 -25.55 3.52
C THR A 178 -12.54 -24.32 4.26
N CYS A 179 -12.87 -24.52 5.52
CA CYS A 179 -13.26 -23.47 6.45
C CYS A 179 -12.09 -23.21 7.40
N LEU A 180 -11.76 -21.94 7.61
CA LEU A 180 -10.74 -21.51 8.57
C LEU A 180 -11.38 -20.54 9.56
N SER A 181 -10.90 -20.58 10.81
CA SER A 181 -11.35 -19.66 11.83
C SER A 181 -10.97 -18.23 11.50
N CYS A 182 -11.91 -17.33 11.71
CA CYS A 182 -11.72 -15.90 11.58
C CYS A 182 -10.78 -15.38 12.66
N ARG A 183 -10.00 -14.38 12.31
CA ARG A 183 -9.27 -13.57 13.28
C ARG A 183 -10.25 -12.87 14.22
N THR A 184 -9.87 -12.78 15.50
CA THR A 184 -10.68 -12.12 16.54
C THR A 184 -10.11 -10.79 17.01
N ALA A 185 -8.84 -10.50 16.68
CA ALA A 185 -8.16 -9.25 17.01
C ALA A 185 -7.02 -8.96 16.03
N CYS A 186 -6.74 -7.68 15.80
CA CYS A 186 -5.57 -7.18 15.09
C CYS A 186 -4.46 -6.77 16.08
N PHE A 187 -3.31 -6.34 15.56
CA PHE A 187 -2.26 -5.74 16.40
C PHE A 187 -2.65 -4.31 16.84
N GLU A 188 -1.97 -3.80 17.85
CA GLU A 188 -2.10 -2.40 18.27
C GLU A 188 -1.80 -1.45 17.09
N GLY A 189 -2.58 -0.39 16.97
CA GLY A 189 -2.53 0.56 15.85
C GLY A 189 -3.37 0.15 14.63
N GLN A 190 -4.16 -0.93 14.73
CA GLN A 190 -5.05 -1.40 13.66
C GLN A 190 -6.48 -1.60 14.16
N TYR A 191 -7.43 -1.60 13.22
CA TYR A 191 -8.82 -2.00 13.46
C TYR A 191 -9.24 -3.08 12.46
N MET A 192 -10.24 -3.87 12.84
CA MET A 192 -10.80 -4.95 12.04
C MET A 192 -11.79 -4.40 11.01
N SER A 193 -11.56 -4.68 9.74
CA SER A 193 -12.46 -4.34 8.63
C SER A 193 -13.07 -5.59 8.00
N GLY A 194 -14.34 -5.47 7.62
CA GLY A 194 -15.14 -6.55 7.08
C GLY A 194 -15.86 -7.39 8.14
N ASP A 195 -16.54 -8.42 7.67
CA ASP A 195 -17.32 -9.34 8.50
C ASP A 195 -16.89 -10.79 8.27
N CYS A 196 -16.55 -11.46 9.35
CA CYS A 196 -16.17 -12.87 9.39
C CYS A 196 -16.93 -13.54 10.54
N SER A 197 -18.26 -13.41 10.51
CA SER A 197 -19.14 -13.83 11.62
C SER A 197 -20.18 -14.85 11.19
N ASN A 198 -20.63 -14.82 9.93
CA ASN A 198 -21.81 -15.57 9.50
C ASN A 198 -21.50 -16.83 8.66
N GLY A 199 -20.23 -17.26 8.57
CA GLY A 199 -19.85 -18.47 7.83
C GLY A 199 -19.96 -18.35 6.29
N THR A 200 -20.38 -17.20 5.77
CA THR A 200 -20.57 -16.94 4.33
C THR A 200 -19.38 -16.24 3.67
N SER A 201 -18.49 -15.66 4.48
CA SER A 201 -17.36 -14.86 4.02
C SER A 201 -16.35 -15.72 3.24
N SER A 202 -15.78 -15.17 2.17
CA SER A 202 -14.76 -15.82 1.35
C SER A 202 -13.32 -15.45 1.74
N ALA A 203 -13.16 -14.63 2.77
CA ALA A 203 -11.88 -14.15 3.27
C ALA A 203 -11.96 -13.89 4.79
N ASP A 204 -10.79 -13.87 5.43
CA ASP A 204 -10.63 -13.46 6.82
C ASP A 204 -10.88 -11.95 6.98
N ILE A 205 -10.97 -11.50 8.24
CA ILE A 205 -10.96 -10.10 8.61
C ILE A 205 -9.65 -9.43 8.15
N GLU A 206 -9.78 -8.26 7.54
CA GLU A 206 -8.64 -7.43 7.17
C GLU A 206 -8.29 -6.48 8.32
N CYS A 207 -7.01 -6.37 8.65
CA CYS A 207 -6.53 -5.42 9.66
C CYS A 207 -6.05 -4.14 8.99
N ILE A 208 -6.76 -3.04 9.21
CA ILE A 208 -6.47 -1.75 8.61
C ILE A 208 -5.78 -0.86 9.65
N PRO A 209 -4.66 -0.18 9.31
CA PRO A 209 -4.05 0.82 10.19
C PRO A 209 -5.02 1.92 10.56
N CYS A 210 -4.99 2.35 11.82
CA CYS A 210 -5.77 3.48 12.27
C CYS A 210 -5.16 4.81 11.81
N SER A 211 -5.98 5.86 11.78
CA SER A 211 -5.51 7.21 11.56
C SER A 211 -4.49 7.61 12.62
N VAL A 212 -3.43 8.29 12.19
CA VAL A 212 -2.39 8.84 13.05
C VAL A 212 -2.55 10.35 13.09
N CYS A 213 -2.57 10.91 14.30
CA CYS A 213 -2.62 12.35 14.48
C CYS A 213 -1.26 12.99 14.20
N GLY A 214 -1.27 14.13 13.49
CA GLY A 214 -0.06 14.87 13.16
C GLY A 214 0.36 15.85 14.26
N PRO A 215 1.54 16.50 14.09
CA PRO A 215 2.00 17.54 15.00
C PRO A 215 0.94 18.64 15.23
N GLY A 216 0.83 19.11 16.47
CA GLY A 216 -0.16 20.11 16.88
C GLY A 216 -1.54 19.54 17.25
N THR A 217 -1.71 18.21 17.22
CA THR A 217 -2.91 17.52 17.70
C THR A 217 -2.56 16.38 18.65
N TYR A 218 -3.50 15.95 19.48
CA TYR A 218 -3.40 14.76 20.31
C TYR A 218 -4.58 13.83 20.06
N THR A 219 -4.41 12.54 20.34
CA THR A 219 -5.47 11.55 20.16
C THR A 219 -6.48 11.61 21.30
N THR A 220 -7.74 11.75 20.96
CA THR A 220 -8.90 11.54 21.84
C THR A 220 -9.83 10.51 21.20
N GLY A 221 -10.66 9.84 22.00
CA GLY A 221 -11.50 8.75 21.48
C GLY A 221 -10.85 7.38 21.55
N GLY A 222 -11.48 6.39 20.92
CA GLY A 222 -11.28 4.96 21.16
C GLY A 222 -9.82 4.50 20.99
N SER A 223 -9.43 3.50 21.79
CA SER A 223 -8.14 2.84 21.61
C SER A 223 -8.17 2.00 20.32
N CYS A 224 -7.22 2.24 19.42
CA CYS A 224 -6.87 1.28 18.36
C CYS A 224 -6.03 0.14 18.93
N ASP A 225 -6.67 -0.63 19.80
CA ASP A 225 -6.10 -1.77 20.51
C ASP A 225 -6.18 -3.09 19.70
N GLY A 226 -6.63 -3.02 18.44
CA GLY A 226 -6.84 -4.19 17.60
C GLY A 226 -8.21 -4.84 17.74
N ASN A 227 -9.08 -4.41 18.67
CA ASN A 227 -10.40 -4.99 18.91
C ASN A 227 -11.55 -4.20 18.25
N GLY A 228 -11.29 -2.94 17.87
CA GLY A 228 -12.27 -2.09 17.19
C GLY A 228 -12.60 -2.55 15.77
N ARG A 229 -13.80 -2.20 15.29
CA ARG A 229 -14.27 -2.44 13.91
C ARG A 229 -14.27 -1.21 13.01
N SER A 230 -13.81 -0.10 13.55
CA SER A 230 -13.77 1.19 12.88
C SER A 230 -12.61 1.99 13.42
N ASP A 231 -12.13 2.92 12.59
CA ASP A 231 -11.20 3.92 13.04
C ASP A 231 -11.90 4.90 13.97
N ASN A 232 -11.61 4.78 15.26
CA ASN A 232 -12.20 5.63 16.31
C ASN A 232 -11.20 6.68 16.82
N VAL A 233 -10.09 6.88 16.12
CA VAL A 233 -9.08 7.89 16.43
C VAL A 233 -9.63 9.28 16.07
N THR A 234 -9.75 10.16 17.07
CA THR A 234 -10.13 11.57 16.86
C THR A 234 -8.95 12.47 17.23
N CYS A 235 -8.48 13.26 16.27
CA CYS A 235 -7.39 14.22 16.51
C CYS A 235 -7.95 15.55 17.01
N VAL A 236 -7.55 15.95 18.22
CA VAL A 236 -7.96 17.21 18.84
C VAL A 236 -6.76 18.16 18.86
N PRO A 237 -6.93 19.45 18.52
CA PRO A 237 -5.84 20.42 18.58
C PRO A 237 -5.28 20.55 20.00
N CYS A 238 -3.95 20.60 20.11
CA CYS A 238 -3.28 20.97 21.35
C CYS A 238 -3.43 22.46 21.64
N THR A 239 -3.17 22.85 22.89
CA THR A 239 -3.05 24.25 23.30
C THR A 239 -1.99 24.93 22.42
N SER A 240 -2.39 26.02 21.78
CA SER A 240 -1.58 26.75 20.80
C SER A 240 -1.43 28.24 21.13
N ASN A 241 -2.10 28.69 22.21
CA ASN A 241 -2.02 30.05 22.69
C ASN A 241 -2.31 30.11 24.19
N CYS A 242 -1.55 30.94 24.88
CA CYS A 242 -1.70 31.25 26.30
C CYS A 242 -2.11 32.72 26.50
N SER A 243 -2.38 33.10 27.74
CA SER A 243 -2.62 34.51 28.05
C SER A 243 -1.32 35.32 28.00
N ALA A 244 -1.43 36.64 27.80
CA ALA A 244 -0.27 37.53 27.91
C ALA A 244 0.40 37.38 29.28
N GLY A 245 1.74 37.32 29.31
CA GLY A 245 2.51 37.01 30.52
C GLY A 245 2.85 35.53 30.71
N GLN A 246 2.42 34.66 29.79
CA GLN A 246 2.73 33.22 29.78
C GLN A 246 3.41 32.80 28.47
N TYR A 247 4.07 31.65 28.49
CA TYR A 247 4.64 30.97 27.33
C TYR A 247 4.14 29.52 27.24
N LEU A 248 4.19 28.95 26.05
CA LEU A 248 3.85 27.55 25.78
C LEU A 248 5.01 26.66 26.24
N ASP A 249 4.74 25.80 27.22
CA ASP A 249 5.69 24.81 27.74
C ASP A 249 5.24 23.40 27.36
N GLY A 250 6.16 22.61 26.80
CA GLY A 250 5.90 21.29 26.25
C GLY A 250 5.85 21.24 24.71
N PHE A 251 5.65 20.03 24.18
CA PHE A 251 5.60 19.77 22.74
C PHE A 251 4.51 18.76 22.42
N CYS A 252 3.71 19.04 21.39
CA CYS A 252 2.60 18.21 20.96
C CYS A 252 2.90 17.52 19.62
N SER A 253 3.37 16.28 19.71
CA SER A 253 3.88 15.47 18.60
C SER A 253 2.81 14.80 17.73
N GLY A 254 1.58 14.60 18.23
CA GLY A 254 0.57 13.76 17.57
C GLY A 254 0.38 12.37 18.18
N ASP A 255 1.34 11.89 18.96
CA ASP A 255 1.38 10.53 19.53
C ASP A 255 0.77 10.44 20.94
N GLY A 256 0.66 11.56 21.64
CA GLY A 256 0.05 11.65 22.97
C GLY A 256 -1.46 11.49 22.96
N ARG A 257 -2.02 11.03 24.10
CA ARG A 257 -3.47 10.92 24.37
C ARG A 257 -4.06 12.13 25.10
N TYR A 258 -3.24 13.12 25.37
CA TYR A 258 -3.59 14.31 26.12
C TYR A 258 -2.79 15.48 25.58
N ASP A 259 -3.28 16.69 25.85
CA ASP A 259 -2.56 17.90 25.55
C ASP A 259 -1.31 17.98 26.43
N SER A 260 -0.15 17.86 25.80
CA SER A 260 1.16 17.95 26.44
C SER A 260 1.70 19.39 26.46
N VAL A 261 0.95 20.35 25.92
CA VAL A 261 1.31 21.78 25.96
C VAL A 261 0.55 22.44 27.10
N SER A 262 1.30 23.12 27.97
CA SER A 262 0.78 23.85 29.11
C SER A 262 1.22 25.31 29.07
N CYS A 263 0.45 26.19 29.70
CA CYS A 263 0.79 27.60 29.81
C CYS A 263 1.57 27.84 31.10
N THR A 264 2.82 28.28 30.96
CA THR A 264 3.71 28.56 32.08
C THR A 264 3.94 30.06 32.21
N ASP A 265 3.87 30.57 33.43
CA ASP A 265 4.07 31.99 33.71
C ASP A 265 5.52 32.40 33.43
N CYS A 266 5.70 33.56 32.82
CA CYS A 266 7.04 34.12 32.61
C CYS A 266 7.62 34.68 33.89
N ARG A 267 8.94 34.84 33.94
CA ARG A 267 9.62 35.41 35.11
C ARG A 267 9.04 36.79 35.44
N THR A 268 8.57 36.91 36.67
CA THR A 268 8.03 38.16 37.23
C THR A 268 8.97 38.83 38.23
N THR A 269 10.12 38.21 38.53
CA THR A 269 11.12 38.73 39.49
C THR A 269 12.55 38.40 39.05
N CYS A 270 13.44 39.38 39.17
CA CYS A 270 14.89 39.25 39.02
C CYS A 270 15.59 39.42 40.38
N ALA A 271 16.91 39.21 40.42
CA ALA A 271 17.69 39.51 41.61
C ALA A 271 17.77 41.03 41.86
N VAL A 272 18.10 41.42 43.09
CA VAL A 272 18.40 42.83 43.42
C VAL A 272 19.56 43.33 42.54
N GLY A 273 19.45 44.56 42.05
CA GLY A 273 20.41 45.14 41.09
C GLY A 273 20.10 44.85 39.62
N GLN A 274 19.02 44.11 39.33
CA GLN A 274 18.54 43.81 37.98
C GLN A 274 17.11 44.32 37.77
N TYR A 275 16.71 44.45 36.52
CA TYR A 275 15.33 44.74 36.11
C TYR A 275 14.85 43.69 35.10
N ILE A 276 13.54 43.56 34.93
CA ILE A 276 12.94 42.60 34.00
C ILE A 276 12.90 43.25 32.62
N PHE A 277 13.44 42.57 31.60
CA PHE A 277 13.33 42.99 30.21
C PHE A 277 12.74 41.88 29.35
N GLY A 278 11.98 42.25 28.33
CA GLY A 278 11.21 41.33 27.51
C GLY A 278 9.79 41.11 28.06
N SER A 279 9.01 40.33 27.32
CA SER A 279 7.63 40.01 27.65
C SER A 279 7.19 38.78 26.88
N CYS A 280 6.34 37.96 27.48
CA CYS A 280 5.76 36.81 26.81
C CYS A 280 4.39 37.14 26.22
N SER A 281 4.23 36.81 24.95
CA SER A 281 3.06 37.09 24.14
C SER A 281 1.92 36.08 24.31
N GLY A 282 2.17 34.93 24.93
CA GLY A 282 1.27 33.77 24.92
C GLY A 282 1.54 32.80 23.77
N LEU A 283 2.38 33.18 22.80
CA LEU A 283 2.74 32.36 21.63
C LEU A 283 4.19 31.86 21.66
N ASP A 284 4.99 32.36 22.59
CA ASP A 284 6.40 32.01 22.73
C ASP A 284 6.56 30.58 23.25
N ALA A 285 7.58 29.85 22.78
CA ALA A 285 7.84 28.46 23.20
C ALA A 285 8.77 28.35 24.43
N PHE A 286 9.19 29.48 24.98
CA PHE A 286 10.05 29.57 26.16
C PHE A 286 9.91 30.96 26.78
N ASP A 287 10.39 31.11 28.02
CA ASP A 287 10.42 32.40 28.70
C ASP A 287 11.39 33.37 27.99
N THR A 288 10.83 34.38 27.33
CA THR A 288 11.57 35.42 26.62
C THR A 288 12.02 36.56 27.54
N THR A 289 11.65 36.54 28.81
CA THR A 289 12.10 37.52 29.78
C THR A 289 13.53 37.20 30.26
N TYR A 290 14.32 38.24 30.49
CA TYR A 290 15.66 38.11 31.07
C TYR A 290 15.97 39.30 31.98
N CYS A 291 17.03 39.14 32.79
CA CYS A 291 17.38 40.05 33.86
C CYS A 291 18.70 40.78 33.57
N PRO A 292 18.70 41.88 32.79
CA PRO A 292 19.86 42.75 32.67
C PRO A 292 20.22 43.42 34.00
N GLN A 293 21.50 43.75 34.15
CA GLN A 293 22.01 44.57 35.25
C GLN A 293 21.58 46.03 35.06
N CYS A 294 21.31 46.72 36.15
CA CYS A 294 21.06 48.15 36.12
C CYS A 294 22.35 48.94 35.91
N ALA A 295 22.24 50.12 35.28
CA ALA A 295 23.39 50.98 35.00
C ALA A 295 24.12 51.43 36.28
N VAL A 296 23.38 51.53 37.39
CA VAL A 296 23.91 51.84 38.71
C VAL A 296 23.58 50.68 39.66
N VAL A 297 24.58 49.88 40.00
CA VAL A 297 24.39 48.71 40.88
C VAL A 297 24.52 49.11 42.34
N ASP A 298 25.66 49.70 42.73
CA ASP A 298 25.92 50.04 44.14
C ASP A 298 26.69 51.33 44.39
N THR A 299 27.26 51.95 43.34
CA THR A 299 28.11 53.15 43.49
C THR A 299 27.83 54.17 42.40
N CYS A 300 27.57 55.41 42.81
CA CYS A 300 27.57 56.59 41.95
C CYS A 300 28.96 57.26 41.94
N PRO A 301 29.24 58.12 40.95
CA PRO A 301 30.40 59.02 41.00
C PRO A 301 30.41 59.90 42.27
N GLU A 302 31.59 60.37 42.63
CA GLU A 302 31.76 61.33 43.74
C GLU A 302 30.92 62.60 43.49
N GLY A 303 30.28 63.12 44.54
CA GLY A 303 29.34 64.23 44.45
C GLY A 303 27.89 63.81 44.21
N GLN A 304 27.61 62.51 44.02
CA GLN A 304 26.27 61.95 43.83
C GLN A 304 25.92 60.91 44.89
N TYR A 305 24.62 60.69 45.11
CA TYR A 305 24.09 59.59 45.92
C TYR A 305 23.16 58.70 45.09
N VAL A 306 22.97 57.45 45.52
CA VAL A 306 22.11 56.47 44.84
C VAL A 306 20.65 56.74 45.21
N ALA A 307 19.93 57.49 44.37
CA ALA A 307 18.55 57.85 44.67
C ALA A 307 17.58 56.68 44.53
N ASN A 308 17.81 55.81 43.55
CA ASN A 308 16.98 54.64 43.28
C ASN A 308 17.87 53.44 42.98
N LYS A 309 17.46 52.26 43.44
CA LYS A 309 18.06 50.97 43.11
C LYS A 309 17.01 50.08 42.46
N CYS A 310 17.44 49.22 41.56
CA CYS A 310 16.58 48.21 41.00
C CYS A 310 16.25 47.12 42.03
N THR A 311 14.95 46.88 42.21
CA THR A 311 14.41 45.92 43.17
C THR A 311 14.25 44.51 42.61
N GLY A 312 14.51 44.31 41.31
CA GLY A 312 14.19 43.06 40.62
C GLY A 312 12.74 42.94 40.16
N THR A 313 11.88 43.93 40.40
CA THR A 313 10.45 43.89 40.04
C THR A 313 10.03 44.93 39.00
N THR A 314 10.94 45.83 38.59
CA THR A 314 10.66 46.87 37.59
C THR A 314 10.92 46.35 36.18
N THR A 315 10.23 46.89 35.17
CA THR A 315 10.40 46.52 33.75
C THR A 315 11.33 47.44 32.96
N SER A 316 12.00 48.34 33.67
CA SER A 316 12.99 49.27 33.12
C SER A 316 14.06 49.55 34.17
N ASP A 317 15.19 50.06 33.71
CA ASP A 317 16.23 50.57 34.59
C ASP A 317 15.67 51.79 35.34
N THR A 318 15.55 51.64 36.66
CA THR A 318 15.13 52.72 37.56
C THR A 318 16.29 53.25 38.37
N ALA A 319 17.48 52.66 38.24
CA ALA A 319 18.64 53.05 39.02
C ALA A 319 19.11 54.44 38.57
N ALA A 320 19.27 55.33 39.54
CA ALA A 320 19.57 56.72 39.28
C ALA A 320 20.54 57.26 40.32
N CYS A 321 21.55 57.98 39.83
CA CYS A 321 22.40 58.83 40.64
C CYS A 321 21.85 60.24 40.62
N VAL A 322 21.83 60.88 41.79
CA VAL A 322 21.38 62.26 41.94
C VAL A 322 22.50 63.07 42.57
N ASP A 323 22.75 64.26 42.02
CA ASP A 323 23.71 65.21 42.57
C ASP A 323 23.26 65.64 43.97
N CYS A 324 24.22 65.71 44.89
CA CYS A 324 23.94 66.22 46.22
C CYS A 324 23.63 67.72 46.18
N ALA A 325 22.70 68.14 47.03
CA ALA A 325 22.25 69.53 47.08
C ALA A 325 23.42 70.48 47.43
N VAL A 326 24.40 69.97 48.17
CA VAL A 326 25.64 70.67 48.49
C VAL A 326 26.79 70.08 47.68
N GLN A 327 27.15 70.76 46.59
CA GLN A 327 28.36 70.47 45.81
C GLN A 327 29.57 71.32 46.26
N ASN A 328 29.30 72.50 46.82
CA ASN A 328 30.32 73.41 47.34
C ASN A 328 29.74 74.19 48.51
N CYS A 329 30.55 74.39 49.55
CA CYS A 329 30.23 75.27 50.66
C CYS A 329 30.82 76.68 50.46
N SER A 330 30.30 77.64 51.21
CA SER A 330 30.92 78.97 51.27
C SER A 330 32.30 78.90 51.96
N ALA A 331 33.18 79.87 51.69
CA ALA A 331 34.48 79.97 52.34
C ALA A 331 34.35 79.95 53.88
N GLY A 332 35.23 79.21 54.55
CA GLY A 332 35.18 78.98 56.01
C GLY A 332 34.37 77.75 56.44
N PHE A 333 33.79 76.99 55.50
CA PHE A 333 33.09 75.73 55.74
C PHE A 333 33.73 74.58 54.95
N TYR A 334 33.57 73.34 55.41
CA TYR A 334 33.91 72.11 54.70
C TYR A 334 32.66 71.24 54.52
N ILE A 335 32.68 70.31 53.56
CA ILE A 335 31.56 69.39 53.31
C ILE A 335 31.69 68.19 54.27
N GLU A 336 30.86 68.17 55.31
CA GLU A 336 30.75 67.04 56.22
C GLU A 336 29.77 66.00 55.64
N ASN A 337 30.14 64.71 55.73
CA ASN A 337 29.36 63.59 55.19
C ASN A 337 29.02 63.75 53.70
N GLY A 338 30.00 64.19 52.91
CA GLY A 338 29.88 64.31 51.47
C GLY A 338 29.40 63.02 50.80
N CYS A 339 28.72 63.19 49.67
CA CYS A 339 28.18 62.07 48.93
C CYS A 339 29.28 61.31 48.19
N VAL A 340 29.72 60.23 48.82
CA VAL A 340 30.75 59.34 48.29
C VAL A 340 30.19 58.25 47.36
N GLY A 341 28.99 58.47 46.80
CA GLY A 341 28.38 57.56 45.83
C GLY A 341 27.74 56.29 46.39
N THR A 342 27.83 56.02 47.70
CA THR A 342 27.33 54.78 48.32
C THR A 342 26.08 54.99 49.19
N THR A 343 25.75 56.23 49.53
CA THR A 343 24.58 56.56 50.35
C THR A 343 23.30 56.58 49.51
N SER A 344 22.15 56.32 50.15
CA SER A 344 20.83 56.33 49.48
C SER A 344 20.05 57.64 49.65
N GLN A 345 20.64 58.61 50.35
CA GLN A 345 20.07 59.92 50.61
C GLN A 345 21.18 60.95 50.62
N ASP A 346 20.80 62.21 50.37
CA ASP A 346 21.71 63.34 50.51
C ASP A 346 22.08 63.54 51.98
N SER A 347 23.35 63.33 52.29
CA SER A 347 23.92 63.54 53.63
C SER A 347 24.89 64.73 53.66
N ALA A 348 25.08 65.43 52.54
CA ALA A 348 26.09 66.47 52.45
C ALA A 348 25.65 67.72 53.21
N VAL A 349 26.43 68.11 54.22
CA VAL A 349 26.16 69.29 55.05
C VAL A 349 27.40 70.17 55.08
N CYS A 350 27.21 71.49 55.01
CA CYS A 350 28.30 72.43 55.22
C CYS A 350 28.55 72.64 56.71
N THR A 351 29.72 72.24 57.19
CA THR A 351 30.12 72.40 58.59
C THR A 351 31.22 73.44 58.69
N GLN A 352 31.09 74.34 59.68
CA GLN A 352 32.04 75.43 59.86
C GLN A 352 33.40 74.86 60.27
N CYS A 353 34.47 75.39 59.66
CA CYS A 353 35.81 74.97 60.02
C CYS A 353 36.18 75.47 61.42
N ALA A 354 36.89 74.62 62.16
CA ALA A 354 37.37 74.97 63.48
C ALA A 354 38.28 76.19 63.38
N ALA A 355 37.90 77.29 64.04
CA ALA A 355 38.77 78.45 64.21
C ALA A 355 39.77 78.16 65.33
N GLY A 356 41.05 78.02 64.98
CA GLY A 356 42.15 77.85 65.94
C GLY A 356 42.34 76.42 66.47
N GLY A 357 42.96 76.30 67.65
CA GLY A 357 43.25 75.01 68.30
C GLY A 357 44.52 74.30 67.83
N CYS A 358 45.35 74.95 67.01
CA CYS A 358 46.66 74.43 66.64
C CYS A 358 47.71 74.76 67.71
N SER A 359 48.71 73.89 67.87
CA SER A 359 49.84 74.14 68.76
C SER A 359 50.74 75.24 68.19
N ALA A 360 51.51 75.92 69.06
CA ALA A 360 52.45 76.95 68.63
C ALA A 360 53.40 76.44 67.53
N GLY A 361 53.58 77.22 66.45
CA GLY A 361 54.35 76.82 65.27
C GLY A 361 53.56 76.07 64.19
N GLN A 362 52.25 75.88 64.39
CA GLN A 362 51.34 75.33 63.38
C GLN A 362 50.26 76.35 62.99
N PHE A 363 49.73 76.21 61.78
CA PHE A 363 48.58 76.97 61.29
C PHE A 363 47.56 76.00 60.70
N ARG A 364 46.27 76.36 60.69
CA ARG A 364 45.24 75.59 60.00
C ARG A 364 44.91 76.28 58.69
N PRO A 365 45.07 75.62 57.52
CA PRO A 365 44.65 76.20 56.24
C PRO A 365 43.16 76.57 56.26
N THR A 366 42.81 77.67 55.58
CA THR A 366 41.40 78.05 55.41
C THR A 366 40.67 77.06 54.53
N CYS A 367 39.47 76.67 54.95
CA CYS A 367 38.59 75.86 54.11
C CYS A 367 38.06 76.69 52.94
N ASN A 368 38.25 76.17 51.75
CA ASN A 368 37.80 76.77 50.49
C ASN A 368 36.36 76.34 50.10
N GLY A 369 35.69 75.54 50.92
CA GLY A 369 34.35 75.04 50.64
C GLY A 369 34.28 73.79 49.76
N SER A 370 35.42 73.28 49.28
CA SER A 370 35.48 72.10 48.40
C SER A 370 36.16 70.88 49.04
N THR A 371 36.60 70.95 50.29
CA THR A 371 37.21 69.83 51.02
C THR A 371 36.18 69.06 51.85
N TYR A 372 36.36 67.73 51.97
CA TYR A 372 35.48 66.84 52.75
C TYR A 372 35.91 66.63 54.21
N THR A 373 37.05 67.20 54.59
CA THR A 373 37.58 67.13 55.94
C THR A 373 37.95 68.53 56.43
N ASN A 374 37.87 68.71 57.74
CA ASN A 374 38.42 69.87 58.41
C ASN A 374 39.96 69.82 58.27
N PRO A 375 40.62 70.81 57.64
CA PRO A 375 42.06 70.81 57.41
C PRO A 375 42.82 70.57 58.71
N GLU A 376 43.80 69.66 58.71
CA GLU A 376 44.64 69.46 59.88
C GLU A 376 45.59 70.64 60.11
N CYS A 377 46.14 70.75 61.32
CA CYS A 377 47.14 71.76 61.62
C CYS A 377 48.45 71.42 60.92
N GLU A 378 48.90 72.28 60.02
CA GLU A 378 50.17 72.14 59.32
C GLU A 378 51.28 72.90 60.03
N PHE A 379 52.49 72.35 60.05
CA PHE A 379 53.65 73.05 60.57
C PHE A 379 54.04 74.18 59.62
N CYS A 380 54.40 75.33 60.19
CA CYS A 380 54.98 76.41 59.40
C CYS A 380 56.36 75.95 58.90
N THR A 381 56.47 75.55 57.63
CA THR A 381 57.77 75.34 56.99
C THR A 381 58.41 76.71 56.79
N ILE A 382 59.49 76.97 57.54
CA ILE A 382 60.28 78.19 57.42
C ILE A 382 61.07 78.08 56.11
N GLY A 383 60.45 78.49 55.00
CA GLY A 383 61.03 78.54 53.67
C GLY A 383 60.52 79.78 52.93
N SER A 384 61.41 80.41 52.14
CA SER A 384 61.22 81.70 51.49
C SER A 384 59.88 81.85 50.77
N CYS A 385 59.06 82.84 51.15
CA CYS A 385 57.83 83.18 50.43
C CYS A 385 58.15 83.72 49.02
N PRO A 386 57.32 83.42 48.00
CA PRO A 386 57.39 84.09 46.70
C PRO A 386 57.30 85.62 46.86
N PRO A 387 57.96 86.41 45.99
CA PRO A 387 57.92 87.87 46.06
C PRO A 387 56.47 88.40 46.08
N GLY A 388 56.12 89.12 47.14
CA GLY A 388 54.78 89.72 47.32
C GLY A 388 53.99 89.23 48.53
N HIS A 389 54.48 88.25 49.29
CA HIS A 389 53.78 87.70 50.46
C HIS A 389 54.69 87.71 51.71
N TYR A 390 54.14 88.03 52.89
CA TYR A 390 54.80 87.91 54.19
C TYR A 390 53.88 87.19 55.19
N ARG A 391 54.44 86.37 56.10
CA ARG A 391 53.67 85.77 57.20
C ARG A 391 53.82 86.59 58.47
N ALA A 392 52.71 87.08 59.01
CA ALA A 392 52.63 87.60 60.37
C ALA A 392 52.57 86.40 61.33
N THR A 393 53.65 86.20 62.11
CA THR A 393 53.75 85.34 63.31
C THR A 393 52.82 84.11 63.41
N CYS A 394 53.38 82.90 63.26
CA CYS A 394 52.69 81.63 63.55
C CYS A 394 52.47 81.39 65.06
N ASP A 395 51.66 82.22 65.71
CA ASP A 395 51.29 82.09 67.13
C ASP A 395 50.02 81.25 67.37
N GLY A 396 49.46 80.65 66.31
CA GLY A 396 48.27 79.81 66.37
C GLY A 396 46.94 80.58 66.42
N SER A 397 46.96 81.92 66.29
CA SER A 397 45.75 82.76 66.39
C SER A 397 45.25 83.35 65.05
N GLY A 398 46.02 83.24 63.97
CA GLY A 398 45.67 83.80 62.66
C GLY A 398 45.13 82.78 61.66
N SER A 399 43.99 83.10 61.02
CA SER A 399 43.60 82.55 59.73
C SER A 399 44.23 83.40 58.61
N GLU A 400 44.77 82.76 57.56
CA GLU A 400 45.20 83.46 56.34
C GLU A 400 44.03 84.13 55.60
#